data_AF-A0A963F4Q9-F1
#
_entry.id   AF-A0A963F4Q9-F1
#
_cell.length_a   1.000
_cell.length_b   1.000
_cell.length_c   1.000
_cell.angle_alpha   90.00
_cell.angle_beta   90.00
_cell.angle_gamma   90.00
#
_symmetry.space_group_name_H-M   'P 1'
#
loop_
_entity.id
_entity.type
_entity.pdbx_description
1 polymer ?
#
loop_
_entity_poly.entity_id
_entity_poly.type
_entity_poly.pdbx_seq_one_letter_code
_entity_poly.pdbx_strand_id
1 'polypeptide(L)' 'MLVDSHCHLDRLDLAPFDNDFNSLISAAAQGGVTHMLCVCIDLESYPAMLALVEPYPQISVSVG' A
#
# COMPACT_ATOMS: atom_id res chain seq x y z
N MET A 1 17.43 0.19 4.26
CA MET A 1 16.14 0.89 4.31
C MET A 1 15.85 1.40 2.92
N LEU A 2 14.84 0.82 2.28
CA LEU A 2 14.35 1.20 0.96
C LEU A 2 12.98 1.87 1.11
N VAL A 3 12.67 2.75 0.16
CA VAL A 3 11.37 3.41 0.05
C VAL A 3 10.80 3.06 -1.30
N ASP A 4 9.58 2.50 -1.32
CA ASP A 4 8.81 2.43 -2.56
C ASP A 4 8.11 3.78 -2.74
N SER A 5 8.69 4.63 -3.57
CA SER A 5 8.18 5.98 -3.78
C SER A 5 6.94 6.04 -4.66
N HIS A 6 6.47 4.93 -5.24
CA HIS A 6 5.30 4.92 -6.13
C HIS A 6 4.72 3.51 -6.31
N CYS A 7 3.61 3.22 -5.63
CA CYS A 7 2.89 1.95 -5.76
C CYS A 7 1.36 2.16 -5.75
N HIS A 8 0.61 1.15 -6.20
CA HIS A 8 -0.87 1.13 -6.18
C HIS A 8 -1.34 -0.04 -5.32
N LEU A 9 -1.30 0.12 -4.00
CA LEU A 9 -1.57 -0.96 -3.05
C LEU A 9 -3.03 -1.45 -3.11
N ASP A 10 -3.95 -0.58 -3.54
CA ASP A 10 -5.37 -0.87 -3.80
C ASP A 10 -5.60 -1.76 -5.04
N ARG A 11 -4.56 -2.06 -5.82
CA ARG A 11 -4.66 -2.81 -7.09
C ARG A 11 -3.82 -4.08 -7.13
N LEU A 12 -3.23 -4.47 -6.01
CA LEU A 12 -2.42 -5.66 -5.94
C LEU A 12 -3.28 -6.92 -5.85
N ASP A 13 -2.87 -7.96 -6.56
CA ASP A 13 -3.38 -9.30 -6.32
C ASP A 13 -2.80 -9.82 -5.00
N LEU A 14 -3.68 -10.03 -4.02
CA LEU A 14 -3.30 -10.54 -2.71
C LEU A 14 -3.31 -12.07 -2.63
N ALA A 15 -3.62 -12.79 -3.71
CA ALA A 15 -3.57 -14.26 -3.73
C ALA A 15 -2.22 -14.84 -3.26
N PRO A 16 -1.04 -14.25 -3.57
CA PRO A 16 0.25 -14.72 -3.05
C PRO A 16 0.45 -14.49 -1.55
N PHE A 17 -0.42 -13.70 -0.91
CA PHE A 17 -0.36 -13.30 0.49
C PHE A 17 -1.60 -13.75 1.26
N ASP A 18 -2.20 -14.89 0.88
CA ASP A 18 -3.40 -15.46 1.50
C ASP A 18 -4.61 -14.50 1.55
N ASN A 19 -4.68 -13.57 0.59
CA ASN A 19 -5.64 -12.46 0.57
C ASN A 19 -5.57 -11.53 1.80
N ASP A 20 -4.41 -11.48 2.47
CA ASP A 20 -4.16 -10.64 3.63
C ASP A 20 -3.15 -9.52 3.32
N PHE A 21 -3.62 -8.29 3.47
CA PHE A 21 -2.80 -7.11 3.24
C PHE A 21 -1.67 -6.97 4.28
N ASN A 22 -1.86 -7.42 5.53
CA ASN A 22 -0.80 -7.40 6.53
C ASN A 22 0.39 -8.29 6.14
N SER A 23 0.09 -9.44 5.54
CA SER A 23 1.09 -10.37 5.02
C SER A 23 1.93 -9.73 3.91
N LEU A 24 1.30 -8.96 3.01
CA LEU A 24 2.02 -8.16 2.00
C LEU A 24 2.95 -7.11 2.64
N ILE A 25 2.44 -6.34 3.59
CA ILE A 25 3.22 -5.29 4.27
C ILE A 25 4.40 -5.89 5.06
N SER A 26 4.18 -7.06 5.70
CA SER A 26 5.23 -7.78 6.41
C SER A 26 6.30 -8.31 5.47
N ALA A 27 5.91 -8.82 4.30
CA ALA A 27 6.84 -9.28 3.27
C ALA A 27 7.68 -8.12 2.70
N ALA A 28 7.06 -6.95 2.44
CA ALA A 28 7.77 -5.75 2.01
C ALA A 28 8.82 -5.32 3.04
N ALA A 29 8.47 -5.32 4.33
CA ALA A 29 9.38 -5.01 5.42
C ALA A 29 10.56 -6.00 5.50
N GLN A 30 10.32 -7.30 5.34
CA GLN A 30 11.37 -8.33 5.29
C GLN A 30 12.29 -8.15 4.08
N GLY A 31 11.77 -7.65 2.95
CA GLY A 31 12.54 -7.24 1.78
C GLY A 31 13.30 -5.92 1.95
N GLY A 32 13.18 -5.25 3.11
CA GLY A 32 13.88 -4.00 3.43
C GLY A 32 13.17 -2.73 2.96
N VAL A 33 11.95 -2.83 2.40
CA VAL A 33 11.08 -1.69 2.09
C VAL A 33 10.32 -1.29 3.35
N THR A 34 10.64 -0.13 3.91
CA THR A 34 10.10 0.30 5.21
C THR A 34 9.18 1.51 5.13
N HIS A 35 9.03 2.11 3.94
CA HIS A 35 8.06 3.18 3.68
C HIS A 35 7.55 3.09 2.24
N MET A 36 6.28 3.41 2.03
CA MET A 36 5.61 3.32 0.72
C MET A 36 4.77 4.58 0.44
N LEU A 37 4.72 5.03 -0.81
CA LEU A 37 3.75 6.02 -1.28
C LEU A 37 2.69 5.33 -2.15
N CYS A 38 1.48 5.21 -1.64
CA CYS A 38 0.32 4.69 -2.37
C CYS A 38 -0.34 5.80 -3.18
N VAL A 39 -0.38 5.63 -4.49
CA VAL A 39 -0.84 6.65 -5.44
C VAL A 39 -2.30 6.40 -5.79
N CYS A 40 -3.18 7.34 -5.42
CA CYS A 40 -4.55 7.35 -5.93
C CYS A 40 -4.58 7.72 -7.41
N ILE A 41 -5.48 7.11 -8.17
CA ILE A 41 -5.58 7.35 -9.62
C ILE A 41 -6.85 8.11 -10.05
N ASP A 42 -7.84 8.20 -9.17
CA ASP A 42 -9.07 8.96 -9.36
C ASP A 42 -9.72 9.31 -8.01
N LEU A 43 -10.64 10.28 -8.00
CA LEU A 43 -11.31 10.73 -6.79
C LEU A 43 -12.42 9.78 -6.34
N GLU A 44 -12.98 8.98 -7.24
CA GLU A 44 -14.01 8.00 -6.89
C GLU A 44 -13.47 6.86 -6.02
N SER A 45 -12.26 6.40 -6.29
CA SER A 45 -11.59 5.29 -5.60
C SER A 45 -10.87 5.73 -4.33
N TYR A 46 -10.59 7.02 -4.18
CA TYR A 46 -9.83 7.58 -3.06
C TYR A 46 -10.33 7.14 -1.68
N PRO A 47 -11.64 7.19 -1.35
CA PRO A 47 -12.11 6.81 -0.02
C PRO A 47 -11.83 5.34 0.31
N ALA A 48 -11.98 4.44 -0.66
CA ALA A 48 -11.73 3.01 -0.48
C ALA A 48 -10.23 2.71 -0.36
N MET A 49 -9.40 3.35 -1.20
CA MET A 49 -7.94 3.23 -1.12
C MET A 49 -7.42 3.76 0.22
N LEU A 50 -7.88 4.93 0.66
CA LEU A 50 -7.47 5.50 1.95
C LEU A 50 -7.83 4.56 3.11
N ALA A 51 -9.07 4.04 3.15
CA ALA A 51 -9.51 3.13 4.21
C ALA A 51 -8.68 1.83 4.27
N LEU A 52 -8.20 1.34 3.12
CA LEU A 52 -7.32 0.17 3.05
C LEU A 52 -5.96 0.44 3.71
N VAL A 53 -5.38 1.62 3.49
CA VAL A 53 -3.99 1.91 3.90
C VAL A 53 -3.87 2.72 5.19
N GLU A 54 -4.94 3.36 5.67
CA GLU A 54 -4.98 4.16 6.90
C GLU A 54 -4.43 3.46 8.15
N PRO A 55 -4.62 2.13 8.35
CA PRO A 55 -4.04 1.43 9.50
C PRO A 55 -2.50 1.34 9.52
N TYR A 56 -1.82 1.68 8.42
CA TYR A 56 -0.39 1.44 8.23
C TYR A 56 0.40 2.77 8.23
N PRO A 57 1.03 3.15 9.36
CA PRO A 57 1.71 4.44 9.50
C PRO A 57 2.91 4.64 8.56
N GLN A 58 3.46 3.55 8.00
CA GLN A 58 4.54 3.56 7.03
C GLN A 58 4.07 3.79 5.58
N ILE A 59 2.78 4.07 5.37
CA ILE A 59 2.20 4.32 4.06
C ILE A 59 1.75 5.78 4.00
N SER A 60 2.30 6.53 3.06
CA SER A 60 1.78 7.84 2.67
C SER A 60 0.86 7.68 1.47
N VAL A 61 -0.09 8.60 1.30
CA VAL A 61 -1.00 8.63 0.14
C VAL A 61 -0.81 9.90 -0.66
N SER A 62 -0.93 9.80 -1.98
CA SER A 62 -1.16 10.97 -2.85
C SER A 62 -2.58 10.99 -3.38
N VAL A 63 -3.09 12.17 -3.69
CA VAL A 63 -4.38 12.38 -4.35
C VAL A 63 -4.20 13.43 -5.44
N GLY A 64 -4.81 13.21 -6.60
CA GLY A 64 -4.70 14.09 -7.77
C GLY A 64 -5.36 13.51 -9.00
#